data_AF-A0A3S3UMI6-F1
#
_entry.id   AF-A0A3S3UMI6-F1
#
_cell.length_a   1.000
_cell.length_b   1.000
_cell.length_c   1.000
_cell.angle_alpha   90.00
_cell.angle_beta   90.00
_cell.angle_gamma   90.00
#
_symmetry.space_group_name_H-M   'P 1'
#
loop_
_entity.id
_entity.type
_entity.pdbx_description
1 polymer ?
#
loop_
_entity_poly.entity_id
_entity_poly.type
_entity_poly.pdbx_seq_one_letter_code
_entity_poly.pdbx_strand_id
1 'polypeptide(L)'
;MLSLRDTFLLCIYSCVPLLATFSSAEKITYDKLSNGDVITVTLDQLLPTQPVLSFDKEFAKLNRYHEDLKSMFNDLCKANGAKGIKKWNEESQPTDASSYNCIDKPGTHTNDLSTVVIGPKAGTLYLTKGHHTLSTFWDMPNGGTSVPVMVKIAHNLHETGEDFWPEMNNDKEVWLFNTKGEKIKAKELPEYIGQKQLKHDKYLSLVYFLKDISYSSPQKKDKKKGTSNGSSIPFLELNWALEIRKHMKISDYDLNVLDEYAAALAEAATVMVDLPDDTIVGKSERTAKEMGKLSLVDSKALAALINDKKSDFNHALAYRIAVKEKSTPKRLLEEEAAEKEKEKQEKENMDENNSNNGIEISELETTKPD
;
A
#
# COMPACT_ATOMS: atom_id res chain seq x y z
N MET A 1 67.04 -30.19 -65.28
CA MET A 1 67.38 -31.06 -64.13
C MET A 1 66.80 -30.44 -62.87
N LEU A 2 66.18 -31.27 -62.02
CA LEU A 2 65.40 -30.92 -60.83
C LEU A 2 66.22 -30.27 -59.70
N SER A 3 65.55 -29.48 -58.85
CA SER A 3 65.39 -29.68 -57.39
C SER A 3 65.07 -28.33 -56.71
N LEU A 4 63.80 -28.04 -56.35
CA LEU A 4 63.16 -28.23 -55.04
C LEU A 4 63.93 -27.68 -53.81
N ARG A 5 63.30 -26.69 -53.13
CA ARG A 5 63.03 -26.52 -51.68
C ARG A 5 62.84 -25.02 -51.39
N ASP A 6 61.62 -24.54 -51.26
CA ASP A 6 60.79 -24.49 -50.03
C ASP A 6 61.25 -23.45 -49.00
N THR A 7 60.47 -22.37 -48.86
CA THR A 7 60.03 -21.85 -47.55
C THR A 7 58.94 -20.79 -47.76
N PHE A 8 57.69 -21.24 -47.72
CA PHE A 8 56.50 -20.41 -47.60
C PHE A 8 56.34 -20.03 -46.11
N LEU A 9 56.40 -18.74 -45.78
CA LEU A 9 56.10 -18.23 -44.44
C LEU A 9 54.57 -18.11 -44.31
N LEU A 10 53.94 -19.09 -43.64
CA LEU A 10 52.51 -19.08 -43.34
C LEU A 10 52.27 -18.20 -42.10
N CYS A 11 51.65 -17.04 -42.26
CA CYS A 11 51.06 -16.28 -41.15
C CYS A 11 49.82 -17.02 -40.64
N ILE A 12 49.95 -17.75 -39.53
CA ILE A 12 48.82 -18.32 -38.79
C ILE A 12 48.18 -17.20 -37.98
N TYR A 13 47.12 -16.59 -38.52
CA TYR A 13 46.17 -15.84 -37.73
C TYR A 13 45.37 -16.83 -36.88
N SER A 14 45.74 -16.97 -35.61
CA SER A 14 44.92 -17.64 -34.60
C SER A 14 43.65 -16.84 -34.36
N CYS A 15 42.61 -17.15 -35.13
CA CYS A 15 41.25 -16.70 -34.87
C CYS A 15 40.73 -17.51 -33.67
N VAL A 16 40.87 -16.95 -32.46
CA VAL A 16 40.25 -17.49 -31.26
C VAL A 16 38.74 -17.24 -31.40
N PRO A 17 37.89 -18.28 -31.47
CA PRO A 17 36.45 -18.06 -31.46
C PRO A 17 36.09 -17.56 -30.06
N LEU A 18 35.67 -16.30 -29.98
CA LEU A 18 35.00 -15.75 -28.80
C LEU A 18 33.69 -16.54 -28.65
N LEU A 19 33.73 -17.62 -27.85
CA LEU A 19 32.53 -18.34 -27.43
C LEU A 19 31.73 -17.39 -26.55
N ALA A 20 30.84 -16.62 -27.18
CA ALA A 20 29.77 -15.93 -26.49
C ALA A 20 28.90 -16.99 -25.84
N THR A 21 29.13 -17.23 -24.55
CA THR A 21 28.19 -17.97 -23.71
C THR A 21 26.94 -17.10 -23.61
N PHE A 22 26.00 -17.28 -24.53
CA PHE A 22 24.64 -16.84 -24.34
C PHE A 22 24.13 -17.59 -23.11
N SER A 23 24.13 -16.91 -21.97
CA SER A 23 23.43 -17.38 -20.78
C SER A 23 21.95 -17.29 -21.12
N SER A 24 21.40 -18.35 -21.73
CA SER A 24 19.97 -18.50 -21.90
C SER A 24 19.37 -18.45 -20.50
N ALA A 25 18.68 -17.35 -20.17
CA ALA A 25 17.86 -17.30 -18.98
C ALA A 25 16.94 -18.53 -19.02
N GLU A 26 17.10 -19.42 -18.05
CA GLU A 26 16.30 -20.65 -17.99
C GLU A 26 14.84 -20.23 -17.95
N LYS A 27 14.08 -20.64 -18.98
CA LYS A 27 12.67 -20.27 -19.09
C LYS A 27 11.94 -20.94 -17.94
N ILE A 28 11.54 -20.14 -16.95
CA ILE A 28 10.79 -20.64 -15.79
C ILE A 28 9.56 -21.38 -16.31
N THR A 29 9.48 -22.65 -15.97
CA THR A 29 8.37 -23.53 -16.32
C THR A 29 7.40 -23.49 -15.15
N TYR A 30 6.48 -22.53 -15.17
CA TYR A 30 5.60 -22.21 -14.03
C TYR A 30 4.79 -23.41 -13.55
N ASP A 31 4.39 -24.31 -14.43
CA ASP A 31 3.68 -25.56 -14.11
C ASP A 31 4.48 -26.50 -13.20
N LYS A 32 5.81 -26.40 -13.18
CA LYS A 32 6.69 -27.25 -12.35
C LYS A 32 7.04 -26.64 -10.99
N LEU A 33 6.63 -25.40 -10.72
CA LEU A 33 6.93 -24.75 -9.44
C LEU A 33 6.08 -25.36 -8.32
N SER A 34 6.67 -25.50 -7.15
CA SER A 34 6.06 -26.05 -5.95
C SER A 34 5.75 -24.96 -4.91
N ASN A 35 4.86 -25.26 -3.97
CA ASN A 35 4.56 -24.37 -2.86
C ASN A 35 5.84 -24.06 -2.06
N GLY A 36 6.09 -22.80 -1.80
CA GLY A 36 7.30 -22.32 -1.12
C GLY A 36 8.46 -21.95 -2.04
N ASP A 37 8.41 -22.30 -3.34
CA ASP A 37 9.42 -21.86 -4.30
C ASP A 37 9.44 -20.33 -4.38
N VAL A 38 10.63 -19.78 -4.61
CA VAL A 38 10.85 -18.35 -4.75
C VAL A 38 11.32 -18.04 -6.16
N ILE A 39 10.63 -17.13 -6.83
CA ILE A 39 10.94 -16.71 -8.19
C ILE A 39 11.09 -15.19 -8.25
N THR A 40 11.85 -14.72 -9.24
CA THR A 40 11.93 -13.29 -9.58
C THR A 40 10.96 -13.00 -10.73
N VAL A 41 10.21 -11.93 -10.60
CA VAL A 41 9.24 -11.45 -11.59
C VAL A 41 9.33 -9.93 -11.73
N THR A 42 8.78 -9.37 -12.79
CA THR A 42 8.48 -7.94 -12.91
C THR A 42 7.03 -7.67 -12.50
N LEU A 43 6.73 -6.44 -12.08
CA LEU A 43 5.41 -6.11 -11.53
C LEU A 43 4.26 -6.31 -12.54
N ASP A 44 4.51 -6.13 -13.84
CA ASP A 44 3.53 -6.34 -14.91
C ASP A 44 3.14 -7.80 -15.15
N GLN A 45 3.87 -8.75 -14.57
CA GLN A 45 3.53 -10.17 -14.61
C GLN A 45 2.46 -10.55 -13.56
N LEU A 46 2.15 -9.64 -12.63
CA LEU A 46 1.29 -9.92 -11.49
C LEU A 46 -0.13 -9.43 -11.73
N LEU A 47 -1.09 -10.33 -11.59
CA LEU A 47 -2.52 -10.01 -11.58
C LEU A 47 -3.02 -9.83 -10.14
N PRO A 48 -3.79 -8.78 -9.82
CA PRO A 48 -4.34 -8.58 -8.49
C PRO A 48 -5.48 -9.56 -8.19
N THR A 49 -5.53 -10.07 -6.96
CA THR A 49 -6.67 -10.83 -6.42
C THR A 49 -7.62 -10.00 -5.54
N GLN A 50 -7.49 -8.68 -5.56
CA GLN A 50 -8.44 -7.76 -4.94
C GLN A 50 -8.64 -6.54 -5.86
N PRO A 51 -9.83 -5.92 -5.92
CA PRO A 51 -10.07 -4.75 -6.76
C PRO A 51 -9.76 -3.40 -6.08
N VAL A 52 -9.44 -3.42 -4.78
CA VAL A 52 -9.35 -2.20 -3.96
C VAL A 52 -8.03 -2.09 -3.19
N LEU A 53 -7.67 -0.86 -2.83
CA LEU A 53 -6.55 -0.51 -1.96
C LEU A 53 -6.92 0.67 -1.05
N SER A 54 -6.37 0.73 0.16
CA SER A 54 -6.05 2.00 0.82
C SER A 54 -4.96 2.73 0.03
N PHE A 55 -5.32 3.82 -0.63
CA PHE A 55 -4.33 4.71 -1.25
C PHE A 55 -3.51 5.42 -0.18
N ASP A 56 -4.09 5.77 0.97
CA ASP A 56 -3.37 6.48 2.03
C ASP A 56 -2.22 5.67 2.64
N LYS A 57 -2.32 4.34 2.64
CA LYS A 57 -1.21 3.46 2.99
C LYS A 57 -0.03 3.59 2.02
N GLU A 58 -0.32 3.79 0.73
CA GLU A 58 0.68 3.96 -0.31
C GLU A 58 1.21 5.38 -0.33
N PHE A 59 0.35 6.38 -0.19
CA PHE A 59 0.69 7.79 -0.08
C PHE A 59 1.65 8.04 1.08
N ALA A 60 1.45 7.40 2.24
CA ALA A 60 2.40 7.44 3.35
C ALA A 60 3.82 7.04 2.91
N LYS A 61 3.94 5.95 2.13
CA LYS A 61 5.22 5.49 1.59
C LYS A 61 5.77 6.39 0.50
N LEU A 62 4.93 6.81 -0.44
CA LEU A 62 5.33 7.66 -1.57
C LEU A 62 5.83 9.03 -1.09
N ASN A 63 5.19 9.61 -0.07
CA ASN A 63 5.69 10.82 0.58
C ASN A 63 7.05 10.60 1.21
N ARG A 64 7.19 9.50 1.96
CA ARG A 64 8.46 9.14 2.60
C ARG A 64 9.57 8.88 1.58
N TYR A 65 9.25 8.33 0.40
CA TYR A 65 10.21 8.16 -0.70
C TYR A 65 10.61 9.50 -1.31
N HIS A 66 9.66 10.43 -1.43
CA HIS A 66 9.94 11.79 -1.88
C HIS A 66 10.85 12.54 -0.90
N GLU A 67 10.68 12.37 0.41
CA GLU A 67 11.52 12.99 1.45
C GLU A 67 12.88 12.29 1.64
N ASP A 68 12.91 10.97 1.48
CA ASP A 68 14.10 10.14 1.66
C ASP A 68 14.12 8.98 0.65
N LEU A 69 14.85 9.16 -0.46
CA LEU A 69 15.04 8.12 -1.48
C LEU A 69 15.69 6.84 -0.92
N LYS A 70 16.50 6.93 0.15
CA LYS A 70 17.07 5.73 0.78
C LYS A 70 15.97 4.80 1.28
N SER A 71 14.88 5.36 1.77
CA SER A 71 13.76 4.59 2.31
C SER A 71 13.04 3.77 1.23
N MET A 72 13.02 4.24 -0.02
CA MET A 72 12.54 3.49 -1.19
C MET A 72 13.36 2.23 -1.42
N PHE A 73 14.69 2.37 -1.53
CA PHE A 73 15.59 1.23 -1.71
C PHE A 73 15.62 0.28 -0.51
N ASN A 74 15.45 0.83 0.70
CA ASN A 74 15.30 0.02 1.90
C ASN A 74 14.05 -0.86 1.84
N ASP A 75 12.92 -0.31 1.41
CA ASP A 75 11.66 -1.04 1.29
C ASP A 75 11.71 -2.06 0.15
N LEU A 76 12.36 -1.73 -0.98
CA LEU A 76 12.63 -2.70 -2.06
C LEU A 76 13.44 -3.89 -1.54
N CYS A 77 14.53 -3.64 -0.80
CA CYS A 77 15.32 -4.72 -0.20
C CYS A 77 14.49 -5.55 0.79
N LYS A 78 13.68 -4.92 1.63
CA LYS A 78 12.79 -5.63 2.57
C LYS A 78 11.78 -6.51 1.85
N ALA A 79 11.08 -5.97 0.86
CA ALA A 79 10.07 -6.69 0.09
C ALA A 79 10.67 -7.86 -0.70
N ASN A 80 11.94 -7.76 -1.07
CA ASN A 80 12.72 -8.83 -1.70
C ASN A 80 13.39 -9.79 -0.69
N GLY A 81 13.00 -9.76 0.59
CA GLY A 81 13.49 -10.69 1.61
C GLY A 81 14.99 -10.51 1.93
N ALA A 82 15.48 -9.27 1.87
CA ALA A 82 16.89 -8.91 2.05
C ALA A 82 17.14 -7.95 3.22
N LYS A 83 16.20 -7.87 4.18
CA LYS A 83 16.16 -7.01 5.40
C LYS A 83 16.16 -5.50 5.21
N GLY A 84 16.93 -4.96 4.27
CA GLY A 84 17.09 -3.53 4.10
C GLY A 84 18.27 -3.16 3.21
N ILE A 85 18.44 -1.87 2.98
CA ILE A 85 19.48 -1.36 2.08
C ILE A 85 20.84 -1.27 2.78
N LYS A 86 21.90 -1.76 2.11
CA LYS A 86 23.29 -1.64 2.56
C LYS A 86 24.02 -0.50 1.84
N LYS A 87 23.86 -0.40 0.51
CA LYS A 87 24.49 0.64 -0.31
C LYS A 87 23.56 1.06 -1.45
N TRP A 88 23.45 2.36 -1.68
CA TRP A 88 22.75 3.00 -2.78
C TRP A 88 23.38 4.37 -3.05
N ASN A 89 23.08 4.99 -4.18
CA ASN A 89 23.42 6.38 -4.51
C ASN A 89 22.32 7.01 -5.38
N GLU A 90 22.46 8.28 -5.74
CA GLU A 90 21.47 9.00 -6.54
C GLU A 90 21.29 8.43 -7.94
N GLU A 91 22.29 7.72 -8.47
CA GLU A 91 22.21 7.02 -9.75
C GLU A 91 21.50 5.65 -9.65
N SER A 92 21.31 5.11 -8.44
CA SER A 92 20.59 3.84 -8.24
C SER A 92 19.19 3.92 -8.85
N GLN A 93 18.78 2.84 -9.52
CA GLN A 93 17.47 2.72 -10.14
C GLN A 93 16.69 1.56 -9.52
N PRO A 94 15.40 1.74 -9.17
CA PRO A 94 14.59 0.65 -8.62
C PRO A 94 14.35 -0.48 -9.63
N THR A 95 14.49 -0.20 -10.92
CA THR A 95 14.37 -1.17 -12.03
C THR A 95 15.69 -1.87 -12.36
N ASP A 96 16.80 -1.48 -11.73
CA ASP A 96 18.11 -2.12 -11.88
C ASP A 96 18.62 -2.61 -10.52
N ALA A 97 18.38 -3.88 -10.22
CA ALA A 97 18.80 -4.51 -8.97
C ALA A 97 20.33 -4.55 -8.78
N SER A 98 21.12 -4.32 -9.83
CA SER A 98 22.59 -4.24 -9.72
C SER A 98 23.10 -2.86 -9.28
N SER A 99 22.24 -1.83 -9.39
CA SER A 99 22.58 -0.45 -9.07
C SER A 99 22.58 -0.15 -7.55
N TYR A 100 22.09 -1.08 -6.72
CA TYR A 100 22.08 -0.98 -5.26
C TYR A 100 22.35 -2.34 -4.60
N ASN A 101 22.71 -2.35 -3.32
CA ASN A 101 23.06 -3.56 -2.59
C ASN A 101 22.26 -3.66 -1.29
N CYS A 102 21.58 -4.78 -1.07
CA CYS A 102 20.88 -5.07 0.17
C CYS A 102 21.82 -5.63 1.25
N ILE A 103 21.35 -5.67 2.50
CA ILE A 103 22.10 -6.22 3.65
C ILE A 103 22.33 -7.72 3.44
N ASP A 104 21.26 -8.46 3.16
CA ASP A 104 21.29 -9.88 2.84
C ASP A 104 21.03 -10.09 1.34
N LYS A 105 21.23 -11.32 0.85
CA LYS A 105 20.86 -11.65 -0.54
C LYS A 105 19.33 -11.62 -0.71
N PRO A 106 18.79 -11.05 -1.79
CA PRO A 106 17.37 -11.22 -2.13
C PRO A 106 16.93 -12.69 -2.06
N GLY A 107 15.74 -12.91 -1.49
CA GLY A 107 15.16 -14.25 -1.30
C GLY A 107 15.64 -14.98 -0.05
N THR A 108 16.52 -14.40 0.76
CA THR A 108 17.00 -15.04 2.00
C THR A 108 15.88 -15.21 3.02
N HIS A 109 15.04 -14.18 3.20
CA HIS A 109 13.95 -14.18 4.19
C HIS A 109 12.61 -14.41 3.50
N THR A 110 12.29 -15.67 3.22
CA THR A 110 11.10 -16.07 2.42
C THR A 110 9.75 -15.77 3.08
N ASN A 111 9.73 -15.43 4.37
CA ASN A 111 8.53 -15.01 5.09
C ASN A 111 8.16 -13.54 4.85
N ASP A 112 9.15 -12.73 4.43
CA ASP A 112 8.95 -11.31 4.11
C ASP A 112 8.42 -11.11 2.69
N LEU A 113 8.53 -12.14 1.84
CA LEU A 113 8.12 -12.09 0.45
C LEU A 113 6.59 -11.98 0.31
N SER A 114 6.19 -11.26 -0.74
CA SER A 114 4.84 -11.30 -1.28
C SER A 114 4.55 -12.70 -1.82
N THR A 115 3.28 -13.12 -1.78
CA THR A 115 2.87 -14.45 -2.26
C THR A 115 2.04 -14.37 -3.51
N VAL A 116 2.21 -15.37 -4.38
CA VAL A 116 1.44 -15.52 -5.61
C VAL A 116 0.87 -16.92 -5.72
N VAL A 117 -0.24 -17.04 -6.42
CA VAL A 117 -0.82 -18.32 -6.87
C VAL A 117 -0.66 -18.44 -8.38
N ILE A 118 -0.24 -19.61 -8.85
CA ILE A 118 -0.11 -19.89 -10.30
C ILE A 118 -1.48 -20.30 -10.83
N GLY A 119 -1.93 -19.62 -11.87
CA GLY A 119 -3.24 -19.85 -12.50
C GLY A 119 -3.25 -20.92 -13.60
N PRO A 120 -4.45 -21.29 -14.08
CA PRO A 120 -4.63 -22.34 -15.09
C PRO A 120 -4.07 -21.97 -16.46
N LYS A 121 -4.07 -20.68 -16.80
CA LYS A 121 -3.41 -20.20 -18.01
C LYS A 121 -1.90 -20.14 -17.79
N ALA A 122 -1.14 -20.76 -18.70
CA ALA A 122 0.32 -20.80 -18.66
C ALA A 122 0.93 -19.42 -18.37
N GLY A 123 1.80 -19.36 -17.36
CA GLY A 123 2.52 -18.14 -16.96
C GLY A 123 1.69 -17.08 -16.23
N THR A 124 0.46 -17.39 -15.79
CA THR A 124 -0.39 -16.45 -15.06
C THR A 124 -0.10 -16.50 -13.56
N LEU A 125 0.21 -15.34 -12.97
CA LEU A 125 0.51 -15.20 -11.54
C LEU A 125 -0.49 -14.26 -10.88
N TYR A 126 -1.17 -14.75 -9.86
CA TYR A 126 -2.14 -13.98 -9.08
C TYR A 126 -1.52 -13.57 -7.74
N LEU A 127 -1.30 -12.28 -7.53
CA LEU A 127 -0.77 -11.72 -6.27
C LEU A 127 -1.81 -11.86 -5.17
N THR A 128 -1.48 -12.59 -4.10
CA THR A 128 -2.41 -12.85 -2.98
C THR A 128 -2.03 -12.14 -1.69
N LYS A 129 -0.75 -11.82 -1.51
CA LYS A 129 -0.25 -10.99 -0.41
C LYS A 129 0.73 -9.96 -0.97
N GLY A 130 0.56 -8.71 -0.57
CA GLY A 130 1.54 -7.65 -0.84
C GLY A 130 1.05 -6.55 -1.77
N HIS A 131 -0.23 -6.51 -2.15
CA HIS A 131 -0.79 -5.54 -3.09
C HIS A 131 -0.37 -4.11 -2.79
N HIS A 132 -0.50 -3.66 -1.54
CA HIS A 132 -0.07 -2.31 -1.14
C HIS A 132 1.41 -2.02 -1.40
N THR A 133 2.29 -2.95 -1.02
CA THR A 133 3.73 -2.75 -1.17
C THR A 133 4.11 -2.75 -2.65
N LEU A 134 3.60 -3.71 -3.42
CA LEU A 134 3.94 -3.83 -4.84
C LEU A 134 3.28 -2.75 -5.70
N SER A 135 2.06 -2.31 -5.36
CA SER A 135 1.42 -1.12 -5.95
C SER A 135 2.24 0.14 -5.65
N THR A 136 2.74 0.30 -4.42
CA THR A 136 3.65 1.42 -4.11
C THR A 136 4.87 1.41 -5.03
N PHE A 137 5.47 0.24 -5.32
CA PHE A 137 6.61 0.15 -6.24
C PHE A 137 6.25 0.38 -7.70
N TRP A 138 5.00 0.12 -8.07
CA TRP A 138 4.48 0.49 -9.38
C TRP A 138 4.40 2.01 -9.53
N ASP A 139 3.93 2.70 -8.49
CA ASP A 139 3.61 4.15 -8.54
C ASP A 139 4.71 5.06 -7.95
N MET A 140 5.82 4.50 -7.48
CA MET A 140 6.96 5.27 -6.96
C MET A 140 7.80 5.93 -8.07
N PRO A 141 8.62 6.96 -7.74
CA PRO A 141 9.54 7.56 -8.70
C PRO A 141 10.47 6.54 -9.36
N ASN A 142 10.60 6.60 -10.69
CA ASN A 142 11.39 5.68 -11.52
C ASN A 142 10.99 4.19 -11.39
N GLY A 143 9.85 3.89 -10.75
CA GLY A 143 9.28 2.56 -10.65
C GLY A 143 8.53 2.14 -11.91
N GLY A 144 7.48 1.35 -11.72
CA GLY A 144 6.59 0.91 -12.80
C GLY A 144 6.75 -0.57 -13.16
N THR A 145 6.32 -0.92 -14.37
CA THR A 145 6.11 -2.31 -14.83
C THR A 145 7.33 -3.20 -14.66
N SER A 146 8.54 -2.66 -14.89
CA SER A 146 9.79 -3.41 -14.94
C SER A 146 10.51 -3.57 -13.59
N VAL A 147 9.95 -3.07 -12.48
CA VAL A 147 10.58 -3.23 -11.16
C VAL A 147 10.66 -4.73 -10.82
N PRO A 148 11.88 -5.29 -10.62
CA PRO A 148 12.03 -6.69 -10.28
C PRO A 148 11.69 -6.93 -8.81
N VAL A 149 10.89 -7.97 -8.57
CA VAL A 149 10.52 -8.41 -7.22
C VAL A 149 10.60 -9.92 -7.09
N MET A 150 10.98 -10.39 -5.90
CA MET A 150 10.92 -11.80 -5.54
C MET A 150 9.58 -12.10 -4.87
N VAL A 151 8.94 -13.16 -5.35
CA VAL A 151 7.67 -13.65 -4.83
C VAL A 151 7.81 -15.12 -4.46
N LYS A 152 7.02 -15.53 -3.45
CA LYS A 152 6.91 -16.92 -3.03
C LYS A 152 5.63 -17.53 -3.61
N ILE A 153 5.74 -18.74 -4.14
CA ILE A 153 4.56 -19.50 -4.59
C ILE A 153 3.80 -19.98 -3.36
N ALA A 154 2.57 -19.50 -3.18
CA ALA A 154 1.66 -20.00 -2.16
C ALA A 154 1.06 -21.35 -2.60
N HIS A 155 0.47 -21.35 -3.79
CA HIS A 155 -0.15 -22.53 -4.42
C HIS A 155 0.15 -22.56 -5.92
N ASN A 156 0.32 -23.76 -6.46
CA ASN A 156 0.30 -24.00 -7.89
C ASN A 156 -1.05 -24.62 -8.28
N LEU A 157 -1.94 -23.82 -8.88
CA LEU A 157 -3.28 -24.22 -9.31
C LEU A 157 -3.37 -24.36 -10.83
N HIS A 158 -2.26 -24.66 -11.51
CA HIS A 158 -2.21 -24.75 -12.97
C HIS A 158 -3.19 -25.80 -13.55
N GLU A 159 -3.38 -26.93 -12.87
CA GLU A 159 -4.21 -28.03 -13.37
C GLU A 159 -5.69 -27.94 -12.97
N THR A 160 -6.10 -26.85 -12.30
CA THR A 160 -7.47 -26.72 -11.73
C THR A 160 -8.55 -26.37 -12.76
N GLY A 161 -8.17 -25.83 -13.91
CA GLY A 161 -9.12 -25.46 -14.98
C GLY A 161 -10.22 -24.51 -14.47
N GLU A 162 -11.48 -24.95 -14.54
CA GLU A 162 -12.65 -24.17 -14.13
C GLU A 162 -12.79 -24.05 -12.59
N ASP A 163 -12.17 -24.95 -11.83
CA ASP A 163 -12.22 -24.95 -10.35
C ASP A 163 -11.29 -23.91 -9.71
N PHE A 164 -10.48 -23.22 -10.51
CA PHE A 164 -9.51 -22.23 -10.06
C PHE A 164 -10.12 -21.15 -9.14
N TRP A 165 -11.20 -20.49 -9.57
CA TRP A 165 -11.81 -19.41 -8.78
C TRP A 165 -12.56 -19.89 -7.53
N PRO A 166 -13.32 -21.00 -7.58
CA PRO A 166 -13.82 -21.66 -6.39
C PRO A 166 -12.72 -21.95 -5.35
N GLU A 167 -11.59 -22.50 -5.79
CA GLU A 167 -10.46 -22.83 -4.91
C GLU A 167 -9.81 -21.57 -4.31
N MET A 168 -9.50 -20.55 -5.12
CA MET A 168 -9.01 -19.25 -4.65
C MET A 168 -9.93 -18.63 -3.57
N ASN A 169 -11.25 -18.76 -3.72
CA ASN A 169 -12.21 -18.24 -2.75
C ASN A 169 -12.30 -19.12 -1.48
N ASN A 170 -12.21 -20.45 -1.63
CA ASN A 170 -12.18 -21.39 -0.51
C ASN A 170 -10.96 -21.13 0.38
N ASP A 171 -9.79 -20.98 -0.25
CA ASP A 171 -8.50 -20.82 0.43
C ASP A 171 -8.27 -19.39 0.94
N LYS A 172 -9.23 -18.49 0.69
CA LYS A 172 -9.18 -17.08 1.09
C LYS A 172 -7.98 -16.34 0.47
N GLU A 173 -7.69 -16.63 -0.79
CA GLU A 173 -6.61 -16.01 -1.59
C GLU A 173 -7.12 -14.92 -2.54
N VAL A 174 -8.45 -14.74 -2.62
CA VAL A 174 -9.11 -13.70 -3.43
C VAL A 174 -10.14 -12.89 -2.62
N TRP A 175 -10.17 -11.59 -2.87
CA TRP A 175 -11.16 -10.65 -2.34
C TRP A 175 -12.03 -10.08 -3.46
N LEU A 176 -13.29 -10.49 -3.52
CA LEU A 176 -14.22 -10.13 -4.59
C LEU A 176 -15.27 -9.11 -4.14
N PHE A 177 -14.85 -8.04 -3.45
CA PHE A 177 -15.73 -6.92 -3.10
C PHE A 177 -15.13 -5.59 -3.52
N ASN A 178 -15.94 -4.74 -4.15
CA ASN A 178 -15.54 -3.43 -4.67
C ASN A 178 -15.52 -2.34 -3.57
N THR A 179 -15.26 -1.09 -3.96
CA THR A 179 -15.22 0.07 -3.05
C THR A 179 -16.55 0.37 -2.34
N LYS A 180 -17.68 -0.11 -2.89
CA LYS A 180 -19.00 -0.03 -2.26
C LYS A 180 -19.29 -1.21 -1.34
N GLY A 181 -18.46 -2.24 -1.36
CA GLY A 181 -18.63 -3.46 -0.57
C GLY A 181 -19.57 -4.46 -1.24
N GLU A 182 -19.83 -4.26 -2.53
CA GLU A 182 -20.66 -5.13 -3.35
C GLU A 182 -19.80 -6.25 -3.91
N LYS A 183 -20.36 -7.46 -3.98
CA LYS A 183 -19.70 -8.63 -4.54
C LYS A 183 -19.49 -8.42 -6.05
N ILE A 184 -18.30 -8.70 -6.54
CA ILE A 184 -17.95 -8.71 -7.97
C ILE A 184 -17.64 -10.13 -8.46
N LYS A 185 -17.60 -10.32 -9.78
CA LYS A 185 -17.08 -11.54 -10.40
C LYS A 185 -15.57 -11.45 -10.55
N ALA A 186 -14.88 -12.59 -10.58
CA ALA A 186 -13.43 -12.63 -10.74
C ALA A 186 -12.93 -11.96 -12.03
N LYS A 187 -13.71 -12.03 -13.12
CA LYS A 187 -13.41 -11.33 -14.38
C LYS A 187 -13.46 -9.79 -14.30
N GLU A 188 -13.95 -9.24 -13.19
CA GLU A 188 -13.99 -7.79 -12.93
C GLU A 188 -12.79 -7.36 -12.07
N LEU A 189 -11.90 -8.29 -11.70
CA LEU A 189 -10.62 -7.94 -11.09
C LEU A 189 -9.78 -7.12 -12.08
N PRO A 190 -9.02 -6.13 -11.58
CA PRO A 190 -8.15 -5.34 -12.43
C PRO A 190 -7.05 -6.18 -13.09
N GLU A 191 -6.51 -5.67 -14.20
CA GLU A 191 -5.47 -6.38 -14.97
C GLU A 191 -4.05 -6.07 -14.50
N TYR A 192 -3.87 -5.04 -13.67
CA TYR A 192 -2.57 -4.60 -13.15
C TYR A 192 -2.68 -4.10 -11.71
N ILE A 193 -1.57 -4.14 -10.98
CA ILE A 193 -1.51 -3.86 -9.54
C ILE A 193 -1.30 -2.40 -9.16
N GLY A 194 -1.26 -1.44 -10.10
CA GLY A 194 -1.08 -0.02 -9.79
C GLY A 194 -2.40 0.73 -9.53
N GLN A 195 -2.31 1.94 -8.95
CA GLN A 195 -3.45 2.79 -8.58
C GLN A 195 -4.34 3.21 -9.76
N LYS A 196 -3.84 3.14 -11.00
CA LYS A 196 -4.68 3.39 -12.20
C LYS A 196 -5.80 2.35 -12.36
N GLN A 197 -5.58 1.13 -11.88
CA GLN A 197 -6.48 0.00 -12.02
C GLN A 197 -7.19 -0.32 -10.70
N LEU A 198 -6.41 -0.51 -9.63
CA LEU A 198 -6.94 -0.73 -8.28
C LEU A 198 -7.63 0.52 -7.75
N LYS A 199 -8.79 0.35 -7.12
CA LYS A 199 -9.63 1.48 -6.69
C LYS A 199 -9.40 1.83 -5.23
N HIS A 200 -9.44 3.12 -4.91
CA HIS A 200 -9.32 3.59 -3.53
C HIS A 200 -10.57 3.21 -2.72
N ASP A 201 -10.40 2.38 -1.71
CA ASP A 201 -11.37 2.18 -0.64
C ASP A 201 -11.01 3.07 0.54
N LYS A 202 -11.77 4.17 0.69
CA LYS A 202 -11.54 5.17 1.73
C LYS A 202 -11.71 4.58 3.15
N TYR A 203 -12.61 3.61 3.33
CA TYR A 203 -12.80 2.96 4.62
C TYR A 203 -11.60 2.08 4.97
N LEU A 204 -11.01 1.41 3.98
CA LEU A 204 -9.77 0.66 4.16
C LEU A 204 -8.61 1.56 4.60
N SER A 205 -8.59 2.81 4.15
CA SER A 205 -7.63 3.81 4.63
C SER A 205 -7.84 4.18 6.10
N LEU A 206 -9.09 4.32 6.57
CA LEU A 206 -9.36 4.52 8.00
C LEU A 206 -8.86 3.31 8.82
N VAL A 207 -9.25 2.11 8.41
CA VAL A 207 -8.88 0.87 9.11
C VAL A 207 -7.36 0.68 9.18
N TYR A 208 -6.63 1.00 8.09
CA TYR A 208 -5.18 0.93 8.09
C TYR A 208 -4.55 1.72 9.25
N PHE A 209 -5.00 2.97 9.43
CA PHE A 209 -4.45 3.85 10.45
C PHE A 209 -4.88 3.48 11.86
N LEU A 210 -6.03 2.82 12.02
CA LEU A 210 -6.60 2.47 13.32
C LEU A 210 -6.10 1.14 13.89
N LYS A 211 -5.16 0.49 13.20
CA LYS A 211 -4.48 -0.68 13.72
C LYS A 211 -3.69 -0.33 14.99
N ASP A 212 -3.89 -1.14 16.01
CA ASP A 212 -3.40 -0.96 17.38
C ASP A 212 -3.94 0.31 18.08
N ILE A 213 -5.00 0.93 17.54
CA ILE A 213 -5.73 2.07 18.13
C ILE A 213 -7.16 1.68 18.52
N SER A 214 -7.87 0.95 17.65
CA SER A 214 -9.24 0.45 17.91
C SER A 214 -9.38 -1.06 17.75
N TYR A 215 -8.43 -1.70 17.06
CA TYR A 215 -8.31 -3.14 16.95
C TYR A 215 -6.83 -3.53 16.87
N SER A 216 -6.48 -4.75 17.24
CA SER A 216 -5.13 -5.30 17.07
C SER A 216 -5.17 -6.57 16.23
N SER A 217 -4.05 -6.95 15.61
CA SER A 217 -4.01 -8.28 14.98
C SER A 217 -4.15 -9.35 16.07
N PRO A 218 -5.19 -10.20 16.04
CA PRO A 218 -5.44 -11.15 17.10
C PRO A 218 -4.26 -12.12 17.23
N GLN A 219 -3.56 -12.04 18.36
CA GLN A 219 -2.47 -12.95 18.69
C GLN A 219 -3.07 -14.25 19.22
N LYS A 220 -2.62 -15.42 18.72
CA LYS A 220 -2.82 -16.66 19.48
C LYS A 220 -1.99 -16.56 20.76
N LYS A 221 -2.64 -16.59 21.92
CA LYS A 221 -1.98 -16.75 23.22
C LYS A 221 -1.42 -18.17 23.37
N ASP A 222 -0.40 -18.54 22.58
CA ASP A 222 0.43 -19.70 22.87
C ASP A 222 1.81 -19.21 23.34
N LYS A 223 1.87 -18.68 24.57
CA LYS A 223 3.12 -18.37 25.28
C LYS A 223 3.87 -19.63 25.77
N LYS A 224 3.81 -20.73 25.02
CA LYS A 224 4.52 -21.99 25.30
C LYS A 224 5.10 -22.61 24.02
N LYS A 225 5.88 -21.83 23.31
CA LYS A 225 6.96 -22.19 22.38
C LYS A 225 7.32 -20.88 21.67
N GLY A 226 8.60 -20.58 21.49
CA GLY A 226 9.08 -19.35 20.83
C GLY A 226 8.77 -19.28 19.33
N THR A 227 7.55 -19.68 18.93
CA THR A 227 7.03 -19.69 17.57
C THR A 227 5.67 -18.99 17.61
N SER A 228 5.64 -17.74 17.17
CA SER A 228 4.41 -17.00 16.89
C SER A 228 3.72 -17.61 15.66
N ASN A 229 3.01 -18.72 15.85
CA ASN A 229 2.12 -19.28 14.82
C ASN A 229 0.74 -18.60 14.89
N GLY A 230 0.73 -17.27 14.99
CA GLY A 230 -0.51 -16.51 14.86
C GLY A 230 -1.02 -16.70 13.43
N SER A 231 -2.08 -17.51 13.26
CA SER A 231 -2.77 -17.60 11.98
C SER A 231 -3.27 -16.20 11.65
N SER A 232 -2.71 -15.57 10.63
CA SER A 232 -3.21 -14.29 10.11
C SER A 232 -4.69 -14.49 9.73
N ILE A 233 -5.56 -13.58 10.15
CA ILE A 233 -6.95 -13.58 9.68
C ILE A 233 -6.93 -13.07 8.23
N PRO A 234 -7.39 -13.87 7.26
CA PRO A 234 -7.43 -13.43 5.86
C PRO A 234 -8.26 -12.15 5.72
N PHE A 235 -7.71 -11.17 5.00
CA PHE A 235 -8.40 -9.92 4.70
C PHE A 235 -8.90 -9.17 5.95
N LEU A 236 -8.15 -9.21 7.06
CA LEU A 236 -8.55 -8.58 8.34
C LEU A 236 -8.99 -7.12 8.15
N GLU A 237 -8.15 -6.29 7.54
CA GLU A 237 -8.44 -4.87 7.34
C GLU A 237 -9.61 -4.64 6.37
N LEU A 238 -9.72 -5.45 5.33
CA LEU A 238 -10.81 -5.40 4.36
C LEU A 238 -12.17 -5.77 4.98
N ASN A 239 -12.19 -6.76 5.87
CA ASN A 239 -13.40 -7.13 6.62
C ASN A 239 -13.83 -6.02 7.58
N TRP A 240 -12.89 -5.40 8.29
CA TRP A 240 -13.18 -4.23 9.10
C TRP A 240 -13.71 -3.07 8.25
N ALA A 241 -13.14 -2.83 7.06
CA ALA A 241 -13.60 -1.79 6.14
C ALA A 241 -15.03 -2.05 5.64
N LEU A 242 -15.42 -3.32 5.41
CA LEU A 242 -16.80 -3.71 5.12
C LEU A 242 -17.76 -3.49 6.28
N GLU A 243 -17.27 -3.56 7.52
CA GLU A 243 -18.11 -3.38 8.69
C GLU A 243 -18.36 -1.90 8.97
N ILE A 244 -17.29 -1.10 9.10
CA ILE A 244 -17.42 0.31 9.49
C ILE A 244 -18.28 1.14 8.52
N ARG A 245 -18.30 0.79 7.23
CA ARG A 245 -19.14 1.48 6.23
C ARG A 245 -20.64 1.36 6.46
N LYS A 246 -21.08 0.42 7.30
CA LYS A 246 -22.49 0.28 7.69
C LYS A 246 -22.90 1.27 8.77
N HIS A 247 -21.92 1.80 9.50
CA HIS A 247 -22.13 2.59 10.72
C HIS A 247 -21.73 4.05 10.57
N MET A 248 -20.92 4.37 9.55
CA MET A 248 -20.51 5.74 9.24
C MET A 248 -20.51 6.02 7.74
N LYS A 249 -20.75 7.28 7.37
CA LYS A 249 -20.76 7.74 5.99
C LYS A 249 -19.52 8.59 5.72
N ILE A 250 -18.49 7.96 5.15
CA ILE A 250 -17.19 8.61 4.92
C ILE A 250 -17.25 9.80 3.95
N SER A 251 -18.35 9.94 3.19
CA SER A 251 -18.55 11.08 2.30
C SER A 251 -18.88 12.37 3.05
N ASP A 252 -19.18 12.29 4.35
CA ASP A 252 -19.50 13.44 5.18
C ASP A 252 -18.23 14.17 5.66
N TYR A 253 -17.05 13.70 5.24
CA TYR A 253 -15.73 14.24 5.54
C TYR A 253 -14.92 14.50 4.26
N ASP A 254 -14.27 15.65 4.17
CA ASP A 254 -13.19 15.89 3.21
C ASP A 254 -11.86 15.35 3.76
N LEU A 255 -11.43 14.20 3.24
CA LEU A 255 -10.16 13.57 3.62
C LEU A 255 -8.91 14.36 3.17
N ASN A 256 -9.08 15.49 2.47
CA ASN A 256 -7.99 16.43 2.16
C ASN A 256 -7.83 17.53 3.22
N VAL A 257 -8.73 17.60 4.21
CA VAL A 257 -8.68 18.56 5.32
C VAL A 257 -8.28 17.82 6.58
N LEU A 258 -7.24 18.29 7.27
CA LEU A 258 -6.66 17.61 8.45
C LEU A 258 -7.72 17.33 9.51
N ASP A 259 -8.48 18.35 9.91
CA ASP A 259 -9.44 18.24 11.02
C ASP A 259 -10.61 17.32 10.65
N GLU A 260 -11.09 17.36 9.41
CA GLU A 260 -12.17 16.47 8.95
C GLU A 260 -11.69 15.02 8.83
N TYR A 261 -10.46 14.79 8.35
CA TYR A 261 -9.90 13.44 8.30
C TYR A 261 -9.63 12.91 9.72
N ALA A 262 -9.11 13.75 10.62
CA ALA A 262 -8.96 13.40 12.04
C ALA A 262 -10.31 13.05 12.69
N ALA A 263 -11.37 13.80 12.38
CA ALA A 263 -12.73 13.50 12.84
C ALA A 263 -13.24 12.14 12.30
N ALA A 264 -13.03 11.87 11.01
CA ALA A 264 -13.39 10.58 10.41
C ALA A 264 -12.65 9.40 11.07
N LEU A 265 -11.36 9.57 11.41
CA LEU A 265 -10.60 8.56 12.15
C LEU A 265 -11.15 8.34 13.56
N ALA A 266 -11.51 9.42 14.27
CA ALA A 266 -12.07 9.34 15.61
C ALA A 266 -13.46 8.65 15.62
N GLU A 267 -14.32 8.97 14.65
CA GLU A 267 -15.61 8.29 14.50
C GLU A 267 -15.40 6.80 14.18
N ALA A 268 -14.57 6.47 13.19
CA ALA A 268 -14.30 5.08 12.83
C ALA A 268 -13.70 4.28 14.00
N ALA A 269 -12.80 4.89 14.78
CA ALA A 269 -12.22 4.26 15.97
C ALA A 269 -13.29 3.92 17.00
N THR A 270 -14.19 4.88 17.27
CA THR A 270 -15.34 4.73 18.17
C THR A 270 -16.27 3.63 17.69
N VAL A 271 -16.69 3.66 16.42
CA VAL A 271 -17.52 2.62 15.79
C VAL A 271 -16.93 1.24 16.04
N MET A 272 -15.63 1.05 15.81
CA MET A 272 -14.99 -0.27 15.93
C MET A 272 -15.00 -0.82 17.37
N VAL A 273 -14.78 0.03 18.38
CA VAL A 273 -14.76 -0.39 19.80
C VAL A 273 -16.16 -0.47 20.44
N ASP A 274 -17.15 0.19 19.83
CA ASP A 274 -18.53 0.15 20.31
C ASP A 274 -19.35 -1.02 19.74
N LEU A 275 -18.88 -1.69 18.68
CA LEU A 275 -19.52 -2.90 18.16
C LEU A 275 -19.69 -3.95 19.27
N PRO A 276 -20.87 -4.60 19.42
CA PRO A 276 -21.01 -5.74 20.30
C PRO A 276 -19.96 -6.83 20.01
N ASP A 277 -19.41 -7.45 21.06
CA ASP A 277 -18.31 -8.43 20.95
C ASP A 277 -18.63 -9.64 20.04
N ASP A 278 -19.90 -9.98 19.92
CA ASP A 278 -20.47 -11.08 19.13
C ASP A 278 -20.88 -10.68 17.70
N THR A 279 -20.76 -9.40 17.34
CA THR A 279 -21.04 -8.91 15.97
C THR A 279 -20.09 -9.56 14.98
N ILE A 280 -20.62 -10.22 13.95
CA ILE A 280 -19.79 -10.75 12.85
C ILE A 280 -19.27 -9.59 12.00
N VAL A 281 -17.95 -9.47 11.88
CA VAL A 281 -17.30 -8.38 11.14
C VAL A 281 -17.17 -8.74 9.67
N GLY A 282 -17.83 -7.96 8.80
CA GLY A 282 -17.69 -8.08 7.36
C GLY A 282 -18.13 -9.44 6.81
N LYS A 283 -17.19 -10.18 6.19
CA LYS A 283 -17.37 -11.52 5.60
C LYS A 283 -16.42 -12.55 6.21
N SER A 284 -15.90 -12.26 7.41
CA SER A 284 -14.88 -13.07 8.08
C SER A 284 -15.42 -14.33 8.76
N GLU A 285 -16.74 -14.41 8.99
CA GLU A 285 -17.40 -15.40 9.87
C GLU A 285 -16.93 -15.33 11.34
N ARG A 286 -16.20 -14.28 11.70
CA ARG A 286 -15.63 -14.06 13.03
C ARG A 286 -16.27 -12.88 13.72
N THR A 287 -16.37 -12.97 15.04
CA THR A 287 -16.92 -11.88 15.84
C THR A 287 -15.95 -10.71 15.99
N ALA A 288 -16.43 -9.53 16.37
CA ALA A 288 -15.59 -8.34 16.59
C ALA A 288 -14.45 -8.62 17.58
N LYS A 289 -14.75 -9.37 18.65
CA LYS A 289 -13.75 -9.83 19.62
C LYS A 289 -12.68 -10.74 18.99
N GLU A 290 -13.09 -11.71 18.17
CA GLU A 290 -12.16 -12.60 17.46
C GLU A 290 -11.33 -11.87 16.40
N MET A 291 -11.86 -10.77 15.87
CA MET A 291 -11.23 -9.87 14.90
C MET A 291 -10.32 -8.83 15.56
N GLY A 292 -10.09 -8.94 16.87
CA GLY A 292 -9.11 -8.17 17.61
C GLY A 292 -9.57 -6.78 18.06
N LYS A 293 -10.88 -6.52 18.06
CA LYS A 293 -11.50 -5.32 18.67
C LYS A 293 -10.89 -5.02 20.04
N LEU A 294 -10.57 -3.76 20.30
CA LEU A 294 -10.15 -3.28 21.62
C LEU A 294 -11.37 -2.87 22.47
N SER A 295 -11.19 -2.84 23.79
CA SER A 295 -12.25 -2.45 24.73
C SER A 295 -12.53 -0.94 24.76
N LEU A 296 -11.57 -0.12 24.33
CA LEU A 296 -11.67 1.32 24.18
C LEU A 296 -10.69 1.79 23.10
N VAL A 297 -10.94 2.97 22.54
CA VAL A 297 -10.00 3.64 21.65
C VAL A 297 -8.74 4.01 22.45
N ASP A 298 -7.55 3.67 21.96
CA ASP A 298 -6.31 4.23 22.50
C ASP A 298 -6.19 5.70 22.07
N SER A 299 -6.77 6.61 22.87
CA SER A 299 -6.79 8.04 22.59
C SER A 299 -5.39 8.65 22.51
N LYS A 300 -4.40 8.07 23.20
CA LYS A 300 -3.02 8.55 23.14
C LYS A 300 -2.37 8.18 21.82
N ALA A 301 -2.56 6.93 21.37
CA ALA A 301 -2.06 6.49 20.08
C ALA A 301 -2.76 7.23 18.92
N LEU A 302 -4.07 7.46 19.01
CA LEU A 302 -4.81 8.28 18.05
C LEU A 302 -4.29 9.72 17.98
N ALA A 303 -4.08 10.36 19.14
CA ALA A 303 -3.51 11.70 19.18
C ALA A 303 -2.08 11.74 18.63
N ALA A 304 -1.26 10.71 18.89
CA ALA A 304 0.09 10.62 18.35
C ALA A 304 0.08 10.44 16.82
N LEU A 305 -0.80 9.59 16.30
CA LEU A 305 -1.01 9.40 14.86
C LEU A 305 -1.35 10.73 14.17
N ILE A 306 -2.25 11.52 14.74
CA ILE A 306 -2.71 12.79 14.16
C ILE A 306 -1.65 13.90 14.29
N ASN A 307 -0.99 14.01 15.44
CA ASN A 307 -0.13 15.17 15.74
C ASN A 307 1.35 14.97 15.37
N ASP A 308 1.85 13.74 15.28
CA ASP A 308 3.23 13.49 14.86
C ASP A 308 3.35 13.71 13.35
N LYS A 309 4.12 14.74 12.96
CA LYS A 309 4.40 15.09 11.56
C LYS A 309 5.09 13.96 10.78
N LYS A 310 5.71 12.99 11.47
CA LYS A 310 6.36 11.81 10.88
C LYS A 310 5.49 10.57 10.91
N SER A 311 4.24 10.67 11.35
CA SER A 311 3.31 9.54 11.30
C SER A 311 2.98 9.20 9.84
N ASP A 312 2.61 7.94 9.60
CA ASP A 312 2.11 7.52 8.29
C ASP A 312 0.88 8.33 7.87
N PHE A 313 0.05 8.77 8.82
CA PHE A 313 -1.12 9.60 8.54
C PHE A 313 -0.73 10.98 7.98
N ASN A 314 0.21 11.68 8.63
CA ASN A 314 0.66 12.98 8.14
C ASN A 314 1.40 12.88 6.81
N HIS A 315 2.21 11.83 6.61
CA HIS A 315 2.81 11.55 5.31
C HIS A 315 1.76 11.29 4.21
N ALA A 316 0.72 10.51 4.51
CA ALA A 316 -0.36 10.25 3.57
C ALA A 316 -1.14 11.51 3.21
N LEU A 317 -1.49 12.32 4.21
CA LEU A 317 -2.20 13.58 4.03
C LEU A 317 -1.39 14.58 3.19
N ALA A 318 -0.09 14.74 3.48
CA ALA A 318 0.80 15.61 2.71
C ALA A 318 0.84 15.22 1.23
N TYR A 319 1.00 13.92 0.93
CA TYR A 319 1.00 13.44 -0.45
C TYR A 319 -0.36 13.57 -1.12
N ARG A 320 -1.44 13.28 -0.40
CA ARG A 320 -2.82 13.47 -0.89
C ARG A 320 -3.07 14.91 -1.32
N ILE A 321 -2.68 15.88 -0.50
CA ILE A 321 -2.80 17.31 -0.81
C ILE A 321 -1.96 17.64 -2.05
N ALA A 322 -0.70 17.19 -2.11
CA ALA A 322 0.17 17.44 -3.26
C ALA A 322 -0.37 16.84 -4.57
N VAL A 323 -1.02 15.67 -4.52
CA VAL A 323 -1.68 15.06 -5.69
C VAL A 323 -2.92 15.85 -6.11
N LYS A 324 -3.73 16.31 -5.15
CA LYS A 324 -4.88 17.19 -5.43
C LYS A 324 -4.42 18.49 -6.10
N GLU A 325 -3.41 19.15 -5.56
CA GLU A 325 -2.85 20.39 -6.13
C GLU A 325 -2.32 20.18 -7.55
N LYS A 326 -1.53 19.12 -7.79
CA LYS A 326 -0.99 18.81 -9.13
C LYS A 326 -2.08 18.47 -10.16
N SER A 327 -3.20 17.91 -9.73
CA SER A 327 -4.30 17.53 -10.62
C SER A 327 -5.35 18.64 -10.81
N THR A 328 -5.34 19.68 -9.97
CA THR A 328 -6.28 20.79 -10.04
C THR A 328 -5.77 21.86 -11.00
N PRO A 329 -6.56 22.28 -12.01
CA PRO A 329 -6.19 23.41 -12.87
C PRO A 329 -5.86 24.67 -12.07
N LYS A 330 -4.74 25.32 -12.40
CA LYS A 330 -4.22 26.50 -11.67
C LYS A 330 -5.27 27.59 -11.42
N ARG A 331 -6.15 27.85 -12.39
CA ARG A 331 -7.25 28.83 -12.26
C ARG A 331 -8.19 28.51 -11.09
N LEU A 332 -8.50 27.23 -10.88
CA LEU A 332 -9.37 26.81 -9.78
C LEU A 332 -8.67 26.96 -8.43
N LEU A 333 -7.36 26.68 -8.36
CA LEU A 333 -6.56 26.94 -7.15
C LEU A 333 -6.52 28.44 -6.80
N GLU A 334 -6.39 29.30 -7.81
CA GLU A 334 -6.41 30.76 -7.64
C GLU A 334 -7.81 31.26 -7.18
N GLU A 335 -8.89 30.67 -7.69
CA GLU A 335 -10.28 30.95 -7.26
C GLU A 335 -10.54 30.50 -5.81
N GLU A 336 -10.17 29.26 -5.46
CA GLU A 336 -10.30 28.73 -4.09
C GLU A 336 -9.50 29.54 -3.07
N ALA A 337 -8.30 30.00 -3.44
CA ALA A 337 -7.48 30.85 -2.58
C ALA A 337 -8.14 32.21 -2.33
N ALA A 338 -8.70 32.83 -3.38
CA ALA A 338 -9.39 34.10 -3.27
C ALA A 338 -10.69 34.00 -2.44
N GLU A 339 -11.42 32.89 -2.53
CA GLU A 339 -12.60 32.65 -1.68
C GLU A 339 -12.23 32.47 -0.21
N LYS A 340 -11.20 31.67 0.10
CA LYS A 340 -10.71 31.52 1.48
C LYS A 340 -10.22 32.83 2.08
N GLU A 341 -9.57 33.67 1.28
CA GLU A 341 -9.11 34.99 1.73
C GLU A 341 -10.28 35.93 2.01
N LYS A 342 -11.35 35.88 1.19
CA LYS A 342 -12.60 36.60 1.46
C LYS A 342 -13.30 36.10 2.72
N GLU A 343 -13.46 34.79 2.90
CA GLU A 343 -14.08 34.21 4.10
C GLU A 343 -13.31 34.57 5.37
N LYS A 344 -11.98 34.63 5.28
CA LYS A 344 -11.12 35.05 6.39
C LYS A 344 -11.32 36.53 6.71
N GLN A 345 -11.34 37.40 5.70
CA GLN A 345 -11.60 38.82 5.86
C GLN A 345 -13.02 39.10 6.40
N GLU A 346 -14.03 38.33 5.98
CA GLU A 346 -15.40 38.44 6.51
C GLU A 346 -15.48 38.03 7.97
N LYS A 347 -14.79 36.95 8.39
CA LYS A 347 -14.70 36.55 9.80
C LYS A 347 -13.98 37.59 10.66
N GLU A 348 -12.84 38.11 10.19
CA GLU A 348 -12.09 39.18 10.88
C GLU A 348 -12.94 40.46 11.04
N ASN A 349 -13.69 40.85 10.00
CA ASN A 349 -14.61 42.00 10.07
C ASN A 349 -15.83 41.75 10.99
N MET A 350 -16.33 40.52 11.10
CA MET A 350 -17.41 40.19 12.05
C MET A 350 -16.93 40.20 13.50
N ASP A 351 -15.70 39.74 13.75
CA ASP A 351 -15.10 39.76 15.08
C ASP A 351 -14.75 41.19 15.53
N GLU A 352 -14.28 42.07 14.64
CA GLU A 352 -14.06 43.49 14.94
C GLU A 352 -15.37 44.24 15.22
N ASN A 353 -16.45 43.98 14.47
CA ASN A 353 -17.75 44.61 14.70
C ASN A 353 -18.42 44.15 16.00
N ASN A 354 -18.25 42.89 16.41
CA ASN A 354 -18.72 42.40 17.70
C ASN A 354 -17.92 42.96 18.88
N SER A 355 -16.63 43.24 18.69
CA SER A 355 -15.78 43.91 19.69
C SER A 355 -16.18 45.38 19.90
N ASN A 356 -16.54 46.10 18.82
CA ASN A 356 -17.00 47.49 18.92
C ASN A 356 -18.40 47.64 19.52
N ASN A 357 -19.33 46.72 19.24
CA ASN A 357 -20.68 46.75 19.85
C ASN A 357 -20.70 46.33 21.34
N GLY A 358 -19.63 45.70 21.84
CA GLY A 358 -19.46 45.40 23.27
C GLY A 358 -19.05 46.60 24.13
N ILE A 359 -18.57 47.69 23.52
CA ILE A 359 -18.10 48.89 24.21
C ILE A 359 -19.22 49.94 24.34
N GLU A 360 -20.20 49.96 23.42
CA GLU A 360 -21.29 50.94 23.42
C GLU A 360 -22.43 50.66 24.43
N ILE A 361 -22.47 49.49 25.09
CA ILE A 361 -23.50 49.17 26.09
C ILE A 361 -23.09 49.58 27.52
N SER A 362 -21.84 50.00 27.75
CA SER A 362 -21.37 50.40 29.10
C SER A 362 -21.48 51.89 29.46
N GLU A 363 -21.97 52.76 28.57
CA GLU A 363 -21.98 54.23 28.81
C GLU A 363 -23.37 54.87 29.05
N LEU A 364 -24.45 54.10 29.16
CA LEU A 364 -25.80 54.64 29.38
C LEU A 364 -26.46 54.13 30.66
N GLU A 365 -25.80 54.27 31.81
CA GLU A 365 -26.48 54.06 33.11
C GLU A 365 -25.87 54.87 34.27
N THR A 366 -25.79 56.20 34.15
CA THR A 366 -25.58 57.07 35.32
C THR A 366 -26.35 58.40 35.25
N THR A 367 -27.66 58.37 35.47
CA THR A 367 -28.38 59.52 36.03
C THR A 367 -29.52 59.06 36.94
N LYS A 368 -29.27 59.11 38.26
CA LYS A 368 -30.29 59.10 39.32
C LYS A 368 -30.73 60.54 39.61
N PRO A 369 -32.02 60.82 39.82
CA PRO A 369 -32.44 61.98 40.59
C PRO A 369 -32.79 61.58 42.04
N ASP A 370 -32.55 62.55 42.94
CA ASP A 370 -32.90 62.54 44.37
C ASP A 370 -34.41 62.52 44.65
#